data_AF-A0A5B7B435-F1
#
_entry.id   AF-A0A5B7B435-F1
#
_cell.length_a   1.000
_cell.length_b   1.000
_cell.length_c   1.000
_cell.angle_alpha   90.00
_cell.angle_beta   90.00
_cell.angle_gamma   90.00
#
_symmetry.space_group_name_H-M   'P 1'
#
loop_
_entity.id
_entity.type
_entity.pdbx_description
1 polymer ?
#
loop_
_entity_poly.entity_id
_entity_poly.type
_entity_poly.pdbx_seq_one_letter_code
_entity_poly.pdbx_strand_id
1 'polypeptide(L)'
;KDLPGEVGYALEVPWYASLPRVGTRFYLEQYGGEDDVWIGKTLYRMPYVNNNIYLELARLDYNNCQTLHQLEWDSIQQWYVECNLGQFGMSQRSLLYAYYLAAASIFEPERSKERLAWSKTGVLVEMIVSYFDKEETNSSERRRAFINQLRNSTNMLDYVNSGRYKTGWGLVRTLLGTINQLSLDALVAHGRDIRHHLRHAWEMWLMTWHEEGDRYPYQGEAELLVRTLNLCAGCWVSEEILSHPHYQRLSNITNRVCHQLRQFQFNKVRDKDICTGGITTIQIESNMQELLQLVLCTTSDHDINPDIKQTFLTVAKSFYYSAYCTPETIHFHIAKVLFERVV
;
A
#
# COMPACT_ATOMS: atom_id res chain seq x y z
N LYS A 1 -18.40 24.74 8.19
CA LYS A 1 -19.22 25.19 7.04
C LYS A 1 -20.17 24.12 6.51
N ASP A 2 -19.75 22.85 6.43
CA ASP A 2 -20.59 21.74 5.94
C ASP A 2 -20.69 20.59 6.97
N LEU A 3 -21.41 20.86 8.07
CA LEU A 3 -21.63 19.85 9.12
C LEU A 3 -22.33 18.57 8.59
N PRO A 4 -23.33 18.63 7.69
CA PRO A 4 -23.90 17.43 7.09
C PRO A 4 -22.86 16.60 6.33
N GLY A 5 -21.97 17.22 5.57
CA GLY A 5 -20.88 16.53 4.88
C GLY A 5 -19.86 15.89 5.84
N GLU A 6 -19.47 16.59 6.90
CA GLU A 6 -18.54 16.06 7.92
C GLU A 6 -19.12 14.83 8.63
N VAL A 7 -20.38 14.92 9.06
CA VAL A 7 -21.09 13.81 9.74
C VAL A 7 -21.33 12.65 8.77
N GLY A 8 -21.73 12.94 7.53
CA GLY A 8 -21.90 11.92 6.48
C GLY A 8 -20.63 11.12 6.25
N TYR A 9 -19.50 11.82 6.02
CA TYR A 9 -18.20 11.17 5.84
C TYR A 9 -17.79 10.32 7.06
N ALA A 10 -18.00 10.82 8.29
CA ALA A 10 -17.64 10.10 9.50
C ALA A 10 -18.49 8.83 9.74
N LEU A 11 -19.76 8.85 9.33
CA LEU A 11 -20.64 7.67 9.39
C LEU A 11 -20.32 6.66 8.29
N GLU A 12 -19.88 7.14 7.12
CA GLU A 12 -19.57 6.30 5.96
C GLU A 12 -18.15 5.72 5.98
N VAL A 13 -17.15 6.37 6.59
CA VAL A 13 -15.75 5.92 6.53
C VAL A 13 -15.21 5.68 7.93
N PRO A 14 -15.10 4.41 8.39
CA PRO A 14 -14.51 4.12 9.68
C PRO A 14 -13.04 4.52 9.71
N TRP A 15 -12.50 4.81 10.90
CA TRP A 15 -11.11 5.27 11.04
C TRP A 15 -10.09 4.28 10.46
N TYR A 16 -10.36 2.97 10.52
CA TYR A 16 -9.53 1.94 9.90
C TYR A 16 -9.50 2.01 8.36
N ALA A 17 -10.57 2.49 7.72
CA ALA A 17 -10.62 2.72 6.28
C ALA A 17 -10.18 4.14 5.89
N SER A 18 -10.01 5.07 6.83
CA SER A 18 -9.70 6.46 6.51
C SER A 18 -8.23 6.63 6.09
N LEU A 19 -7.99 6.75 4.77
CA LEU A 19 -6.67 7.06 4.22
C LEU A 19 -6.39 8.57 4.34
N PRO A 20 -5.17 8.99 4.74
CA PRO A 20 -4.85 10.39 5.02
C PRO A 20 -5.28 11.37 3.93
N ARG A 21 -4.90 11.15 2.67
CA ARG A 21 -5.23 12.09 1.59
C ARG A 21 -6.71 12.11 1.22
N VAL A 22 -7.44 11.02 1.44
CA VAL A 22 -8.89 10.95 1.20
C VAL A 22 -9.60 11.80 2.25
N GLY A 23 -9.30 11.58 3.54
CA GLY A 23 -9.87 12.37 4.63
C GLY A 23 -9.57 13.86 4.48
N THR A 24 -8.32 14.22 4.19
CA THR A 24 -7.94 15.63 3.94
C THR A 24 -8.66 16.22 2.73
N ARG A 25 -8.85 15.45 1.64
CA ARG A 25 -9.50 15.93 0.42
C ARG A 25 -10.92 16.43 0.68
N PHE A 26 -11.69 15.68 1.46
CA PHE A 26 -13.07 16.06 1.80
C PHE A 26 -13.11 17.16 2.86
N TYR A 27 -12.23 17.09 3.87
CA TYR A 27 -12.21 18.11 4.91
C TYR A 27 -11.87 19.51 4.40
N LEU A 28 -11.04 19.61 3.36
CA LEU A 28 -10.73 20.89 2.68
C LEU A 28 -11.97 21.57 2.04
N GLU A 29 -13.00 20.81 1.68
CA GLU A 29 -14.26 21.34 1.16
C GLU A 29 -15.23 21.73 2.29
N GLN A 30 -15.06 21.14 3.48
CA GLN A 30 -15.97 21.24 4.63
C GLN A 30 -15.57 22.33 5.64
N TYR A 31 -14.26 22.53 5.83
CA TYR A 31 -13.71 23.51 6.74
C TYR A 31 -14.17 24.93 6.39
N GLY A 32 -14.74 25.64 7.35
CA GLY A 32 -15.37 26.94 7.11
C GLY A 32 -14.44 28.14 7.17
N GLY A 33 -13.15 27.95 7.45
CA GLY A 33 -12.22 29.07 7.59
C GLY A 33 -12.68 30.01 8.71
N GLU A 34 -12.59 31.33 8.48
CA GLU A 34 -13.00 32.34 9.47
C GLU A 34 -14.52 32.49 9.67
N ASP A 35 -15.31 31.87 8.79
CA ASP A 35 -16.77 31.97 8.80
C ASP A 35 -17.44 31.06 9.84
N ASP A 36 -16.72 30.08 10.39
CA ASP A 36 -17.25 29.20 11.43
C ASP A 36 -17.47 29.97 12.74
N VAL A 37 -18.68 29.83 13.29
CA VAL A 37 -19.12 30.51 14.53
C VAL A 37 -19.44 29.46 15.60
N TRP A 38 -18.91 29.67 16.79
CA TRP A 38 -19.09 28.78 17.93
C TRP A 38 -20.27 29.24 18.79
N ILE A 39 -20.99 28.25 19.34
CA ILE A 39 -22.15 28.48 20.19
C ILE A 39 -21.74 28.28 21.66
N GLY A 40 -21.76 29.35 22.45
CA GLY A 40 -21.62 29.34 23.90
C GLY A 40 -22.81 30.03 24.56
N LYS A 41 -22.58 30.83 25.62
CA LYS A 41 -23.62 31.76 26.13
C LYS A 41 -23.96 32.85 25.10
N THR A 42 -22.96 33.24 24.32
CA THR A 42 -23.07 34.14 23.17
C THR A 42 -22.36 33.47 21.99
N LEU A 43 -22.65 33.93 20.78
CA LEU A 43 -21.85 33.55 19.61
C LEU A 43 -20.43 34.10 19.77
N TYR A 44 -19.42 33.30 19.44
CA TYR A 44 -18.02 33.71 19.46
C TYR A 44 -17.23 33.04 18.33
N ARG A 45 -16.04 33.57 18.05
CA ARG A 45 -15.12 33.01 17.05
C ARG A 45 -13.83 32.55 17.72
N MET A 46 -13.16 31.60 17.08
CA MET A 46 -11.89 31.02 17.54
C MET A 46 -10.81 31.23 16.47
N PRO A 47 -10.17 32.42 16.38
CA PRO A 47 -9.25 32.75 15.28
C PRO A 47 -8.06 31.80 15.13
N TYR A 48 -7.61 31.18 16.23
CA TYR A 48 -6.52 30.19 16.19
C TYR A 48 -6.95 28.77 15.78
N VAL A 49 -8.25 28.55 15.61
CA VAL A 49 -8.86 27.28 15.15
C VAL A 49 -9.49 27.44 13.76
N ASN A 50 -10.20 28.55 13.55
CA ASN A 50 -11.00 28.88 12.37
C ASN A 50 -10.43 30.13 11.70
N ASN A 51 -9.62 29.93 10.65
CA ASN A 51 -9.05 31.03 9.86
C ASN A 51 -8.74 30.63 8.42
N ASN A 52 -8.72 31.61 7.53
CA ASN A 52 -8.47 31.40 6.11
C ASN A 52 -7.00 31.10 5.78
N ILE A 53 -6.04 31.47 6.66
CA ILE A 53 -4.61 31.20 6.46
C ILE A 53 -4.36 29.68 6.46
N TYR A 54 -4.97 28.94 7.41
CA TYR A 54 -4.87 27.48 7.46
C TYR A 54 -5.48 26.84 6.21
N LEU A 55 -6.64 27.32 5.77
CA LEU A 55 -7.31 26.79 4.59
C LEU A 55 -6.48 27.04 3.31
N GLU A 56 -5.97 28.25 3.12
CA GLU A 56 -5.14 28.61 1.98
C GLU A 56 -3.85 27.79 1.94
N LEU A 57 -3.14 27.70 3.08
CA LEU A 57 -1.93 26.89 3.20
C LEU A 57 -2.22 25.41 2.88
N ALA A 58 -3.29 24.84 3.45
CA ALA A 58 -3.63 23.45 3.23
C ALA A 58 -4.04 23.16 1.78
N ARG A 59 -4.71 24.10 1.09
CA ARG A 59 -4.98 23.99 -0.35
C ARG A 59 -3.70 24.01 -1.19
N LEU A 60 -2.80 24.94 -0.89
CA LEU A 60 -1.51 25.04 -1.60
C LEU A 60 -0.67 23.77 -1.39
N ASP A 61 -0.53 23.30 -0.14
CA ASP A 61 0.18 22.06 0.19
C ASP A 61 -0.42 20.84 -0.53
N TYR A 62 -1.75 20.68 -0.47
CA TYR A 62 -2.44 19.57 -1.11
C TYR A 62 -2.22 19.58 -2.63
N ASN A 63 -2.39 20.74 -3.27
CA ASN A 63 -2.22 20.88 -4.71
C ASN A 63 -0.77 20.70 -5.16
N ASN A 64 0.22 21.06 -4.33
CA ASN A 64 1.63 20.81 -4.60
C ASN A 64 1.95 19.30 -4.55
N CYS A 65 1.49 18.61 -3.51
CA CYS A 65 1.61 17.15 -3.40
C CYS A 65 0.94 16.45 -4.59
N GLN A 66 -0.30 16.84 -4.93
CA GLN A 66 -1.06 16.25 -6.04
C GLN A 66 -0.33 16.43 -7.38
N THR A 67 0.29 17.59 -7.61
CA THR A 67 1.07 17.84 -8.84
C THR A 67 2.27 16.89 -8.93
N LEU A 68 2.99 16.68 -7.83
CA LEU A 68 4.05 15.67 -7.77
C LEU A 68 3.51 14.27 -8.03
N HIS A 69 2.36 13.92 -7.45
CA HIS A 69 1.76 12.60 -7.64
C HIS A 69 1.36 12.33 -9.10
N GLN A 70 0.95 13.37 -9.84
CA GLN A 70 0.69 13.26 -11.29
C GLN A 70 1.97 12.98 -12.08
N LEU A 71 3.10 13.62 -11.74
CA LEU A 71 4.40 13.36 -12.38
C LEU A 71 4.93 11.95 -12.08
N GLU A 72 4.73 11.48 -10.84
CA GLU A 72 5.04 10.11 -10.44
C GLU A 72 4.15 9.09 -11.17
N TRP A 73 2.86 9.42 -11.36
CA TRP A 73 1.94 8.58 -12.13
C TRP A 73 2.41 8.41 -13.58
N ASP A 74 2.83 9.48 -14.25
CA ASP A 74 3.41 9.40 -15.60
C ASP A 74 4.63 8.47 -15.63
N SER A 75 5.49 8.55 -14.61
CA SER A 75 6.67 7.69 -14.46
C SER A 75 6.29 6.21 -14.26
N ILE A 76 5.20 5.93 -13.54
CA ILE A 76 4.67 4.57 -13.35
C ILE A 76 4.05 4.03 -14.64
N GLN A 77 3.36 4.87 -15.42
CA GLN A 77 2.84 4.48 -16.72
C GLN A 77 3.98 4.14 -17.70
N GLN A 78 5.07 4.91 -17.69
CA GLN A 78 6.26 4.59 -18.47
C GLN A 78 6.87 3.25 -18.05
N TRP A 79 7.06 3.04 -16.74
CA TRP A 79 7.54 1.75 -16.22
C TRP A 79 6.66 0.56 -16.64
N TYR A 80 5.33 0.73 -16.65
CA TYR A 80 4.38 -0.28 -17.11
C TYR A 80 4.62 -0.70 -18.57
N VAL A 81 4.88 0.27 -19.44
CA VAL A 81 5.16 0.03 -20.86
C VAL A 81 6.53 -0.61 -21.04
N GLU A 82 7.58 -0.07 -20.42
CA GLU A 82 8.97 -0.56 -20.55
C GLU A 82 9.11 -2.03 -20.11
N CYS A 83 8.41 -2.41 -19.05
CA CYS A 83 8.43 -3.78 -18.54
C CYS A 83 7.40 -4.69 -19.21
N ASN A 84 6.63 -4.18 -20.18
CA ASN A 84 5.55 -4.91 -20.88
C ASN A 84 4.58 -5.60 -19.90
N LEU A 85 4.21 -4.92 -18.81
CA LEU A 85 3.44 -5.54 -17.72
C LEU A 85 2.06 -6.05 -18.19
N GLY A 86 1.51 -5.45 -19.25
CA GLY A 86 0.27 -5.90 -19.89
C GLY A 86 0.33 -7.33 -20.46
N GLN A 87 1.50 -7.79 -20.91
CA GLN A 87 1.67 -9.18 -21.39
C GLN A 87 1.51 -10.21 -20.27
N PHE A 88 1.70 -9.80 -19.02
CA PHE A 88 1.51 -10.64 -17.83
C PHE A 88 0.13 -10.48 -17.19
N GLY A 89 -0.80 -9.82 -17.88
CA GLY A 89 -2.18 -9.67 -17.44
C GLY A 89 -2.45 -8.48 -16.54
N MET A 90 -1.48 -7.58 -16.33
CA MET A 90 -1.71 -6.36 -15.55
C MET A 90 -2.49 -5.32 -16.37
N SER A 91 -3.63 -4.89 -15.83
CA SER A 91 -4.42 -3.81 -16.42
C SER A 91 -3.93 -2.43 -15.98
N GLN A 92 -4.14 -1.41 -16.81
CA GLN A 92 -3.88 -0.01 -16.42
C GLN A 92 -4.75 0.43 -15.23
N ARG A 93 -5.95 -0.15 -15.08
CA ARG A 93 -6.82 0.09 -13.93
C ARG A 93 -6.17 -0.42 -12.63
N SER A 94 -5.63 -1.63 -12.64
CA SER A 94 -4.92 -2.21 -11.48
C SER A 94 -3.65 -1.42 -11.16
N LEU A 95 -2.93 -0.95 -12.18
CA LEU A 95 -1.76 -0.09 -12.04
C LEU A 95 -2.13 1.23 -11.34
N LEU A 96 -3.17 1.92 -11.83
CA LEU A 96 -3.65 3.17 -11.25
C LEU A 96 -4.13 2.98 -9.81
N TYR A 97 -4.84 1.88 -9.55
CA TYR A 97 -5.30 1.56 -8.21
C TYR A 97 -4.15 1.33 -7.23
N ALA A 98 -3.13 0.57 -7.62
CA ALA A 98 -1.94 0.34 -6.78
C ALA A 98 -1.16 1.63 -6.52
N TYR A 99 -1.08 2.53 -7.51
CA TYR A 99 -0.48 3.84 -7.31
C TYR A 99 -1.29 4.72 -6.35
N TYR A 100 -2.60 4.80 -6.60
CA TYR A 100 -3.52 5.56 -5.76
C TYR A 100 -3.45 5.12 -4.29
N LEU A 101 -3.47 3.82 -3.99
CA LEU A 101 -3.40 3.35 -2.61
C LEU A 101 -2.12 3.83 -1.90
N ALA A 102 -0.98 3.77 -2.60
CA ALA A 102 0.29 4.25 -2.06
C ALA A 102 0.27 5.76 -1.84
N ALA A 103 -0.14 6.53 -2.86
CA ALA A 103 -0.18 8.00 -2.79
C ALA A 103 -1.20 8.54 -1.78
N ALA A 104 -2.32 7.84 -1.60
CA ALA A 104 -3.33 8.20 -0.62
C ALA A 104 -2.88 7.93 0.84
N SER A 105 -1.92 7.00 1.01
CA SER A 105 -1.41 6.55 2.32
C SER A 105 -0.12 7.28 2.74
N ILE A 106 0.82 7.46 1.81
CA ILE A 106 2.10 8.15 2.00
C ILE A 106 2.16 9.26 0.97
N PHE A 107 1.98 10.52 1.34
CA PHE A 107 1.72 11.60 0.38
C PHE A 107 2.84 12.64 0.32
N GLU A 108 3.70 12.65 1.32
CA GLU A 108 4.74 13.64 1.55
C GLU A 108 5.74 13.64 0.38
N PRO A 109 6.13 14.80 -0.19
CA PRO A 109 7.01 14.86 -1.34
C PRO A 109 8.33 14.08 -1.18
N GLU A 110 8.95 14.17 -0.01
CA GLU A 110 10.19 13.52 0.38
C GLU A 110 10.09 11.99 0.45
N ARG A 111 8.87 11.45 0.56
CA ARG A 111 8.60 10.00 0.64
C ARG A 111 8.23 9.37 -0.71
N SER A 112 8.60 10.04 -1.82
CA SER A 112 8.36 9.56 -3.18
C SER A 112 8.89 8.14 -3.43
N LYS A 113 10.10 7.83 -2.93
CA LYS A 113 10.69 6.50 -3.12
C LYS A 113 9.89 5.39 -2.45
N GLU A 114 9.33 5.66 -1.27
CA GLU A 114 8.46 4.72 -0.55
C GLU A 114 7.15 4.47 -1.32
N ARG A 115 6.49 5.54 -1.81
CA ARG A 115 5.29 5.42 -2.66
C ARG A 115 5.56 4.56 -3.89
N LEU A 116 6.59 4.90 -4.66
CA LEU A 116 6.93 4.19 -5.89
C LEU A 116 7.28 2.72 -5.61
N ALA A 117 8.00 2.44 -4.52
CA ALA A 117 8.32 1.08 -4.09
C ALA A 117 7.07 0.29 -3.72
N TRP A 118 6.14 0.90 -2.96
CA TRP A 118 4.85 0.29 -2.63
C TRP A 118 4.09 -0.08 -3.90
N SER A 119 3.86 0.88 -4.79
CA SER A 119 3.05 0.67 -5.99
C SER A 119 3.64 -0.41 -6.89
N LYS A 120 4.95 -0.38 -7.12
CA LYS A 120 5.65 -1.39 -7.93
C LYS A 120 5.59 -2.78 -7.28
N THR A 121 5.82 -2.88 -5.96
CA THR A 121 5.73 -4.16 -5.25
C THR A 121 4.32 -4.74 -5.29
N GLY A 122 3.29 -3.93 -5.05
CA GLY A 122 1.90 -4.37 -5.15
C GLY A 122 1.53 -4.87 -6.55
N VAL A 123 1.96 -4.16 -7.60
CA VAL A 123 1.76 -4.55 -9.00
C VAL A 123 2.47 -5.87 -9.32
N LEU A 124 3.69 -6.06 -8.83
CA LEU A 124 4.46 -7.29 -9.07
C LEU A 124 3.87 -8.49 -8.34
N VAL A 125 3.38 -8.33 -7.10
CA VAL A 125 2.65 -9.38 -6.37
C VAL A 125 1.41 -9.80 -7.16
N GLU A 126 0.56 -8.84 -7.54
CA GLU A 126 -0.67 -9.11 -8.29
C GLU A 126 -0.37 -9.78 -9.65
N MET A 127 0.68 -9.34 -10.32
CA MET A 127 1.15 -9.91 -11.58
C MET A 127 1.58 -11.37 -11.42
N ILE A 128 2.41 -11.66 -10.41
CA ILE A 128 2.89 -13.03 -10.15
C ILE A 128 1.70 -13.93 -9.82
N VAL A 129 0.81 -13.50 -8.92
CA VAL A 129 -0.38 -14.28 -8.58
C VAL A 129 -1.24 -14.54 -9.84
N SER A 130 -1.60 -13.49 -10.57
CA SER A 130 -2.47 -13.57 -11.75
C SER A 130 -1.89 -14.42 -12.88
N TYR A 131 -0.57 -14.38 -13.09
CA TYR A 131 0.09 -15.14 -14.14
C TYR A 131 0.02 -16.65 -13.87
N PHE A 132 0.23 -17.06 -12.61
CA PHE A 132 0.24 -18.46 -12.23
C PHE A 132 -1.16 -19.01 -11.89
N ASP A 133 -2.16 -18.16 -11.66
CA ASP A 133 -3.56 -18.57 -11.45
C ASP A 133 -4.26 -18.99 -12.76
N LYS A 134 -3.88 -18.39 -13.90
CA LYS A 134 -4.49 -18.67 -15.21
C LYS A 134 -4.11 -20.01 -15.83
N GLU A 135 -3.10 -20.70 -15.31
CA GLU A 135 -2.53 -21.91 -15.93
C GLU A 135 -2.64 -23.09 -14.94
N GLU A 136 -3.81 -23.74 -14.92
CA GLU A 136 -4.23 -24.76 -13.94
C GLU A 136 -3.37 -26.03 -13.88
N THR A 137 -2.48 -26.28 -14.85
CA THR A 137 -1.68 -27.52 -14.91
C THR A 137 -0.25 -27.32 -14.38
N ASN A 138 0.14 -28.10 -13.36
CA ASN A 138 1.49 -28.14 -12.75
C ASN A 138 1.95 -26.83 -12.06
N SER A 139 1.03 -26.12 -11.37
CA SER A 139 1.33 -24.83 -10.70
C SER A 139 2.53 -24.94 -9.75
N SER A 140 2.57 -25.95 -8.87
CA SER A 140 3.61 -26.12 -7.84
C SER A 140 5.03 -26.26 -8.42
N GLU A 141 5.22 -27.14 -9.41
CA GLU A 141 6.54 -27.32 -10.06
C GLU A 141 7.01 -26.04 -10.76
N ARG A 142 6.08 -25.30 -11.36
CA ARG A 142 6.38 -24.03 -12.04
C ARG A 142 6.68 -22.91 -11.05
N ARG A 143 5.96 -22.81 -9.93
CA ARG A 143 6.29 -21.90 -8.83
C ARG A 143 7.70 -22.19 -8.31
N ARG A 144 8.03 -23.46 -8.10
CA ARG A 144 9.37 -23.89 -7.68
C ARG A 144 10.45 -23.54 -8.71
N ALA A 145 10.18 -23.77 -10.00
CA ALA A 145 11.09 -23.40 -11.08
C ALA A 145 11.32 -21.89 -11.13
N PHE A 146 10.27 -21.08 -10.95
CA PHE A 146 10.35 -19.62 -10.89
C PHE A 146 11.22 -19.15 -9.70
N ILE A 147 11.05 -19.75 -8.53
CA ILE A 147 11.85 -19.42 -7.34
C ILE A 147 13.32 -19.82 -7.52
N ASN A 148 13.57 -21.02 -8.05
CA ASN A 148 14.94 -21.46 -8.35
C ASN A 148 15.59 -20.55 -9.39
N GLN A 149 14.83 -20.09 -10.39
CA GLN A 149 15.31 -19.14 -11.37
C GLN A 149 15.65 -17.79 -10.73
N LEU A 150 14.79 -17.27 -9.84
CA LEU A 150 15.07 -16.04 -9.10
C LEU A 150 16.35 -16.18 -8.27
N ARG A 151 16.55 -17.29 -7.57
CA ARG A 151 17.74 -17.57 -6.76
C ARG A 151 19.02 -17.70 -7.58
N ASN A 152 18.95 -18.38 -8.72
CA ASN A 152 20.12 -18.63 -9.56
C ASN A 152 20.50 -17.41 -10.41
N SER A 153 19.56 -16.49 -10.65
CA SER A 153 19.82 -15.26 -11.39
C SER A 153 20.72 -14.33 -10.57
N THR A 154 22.01 -14.28 -10.90
CA THR A 154 23.00 -13.45 -10.21
C THR A 154 23.27 -12.14 -10.95
N ASN A 155 23.18 -12.12 -12.29
CA ASN A 155 23.39 -10.92 -13.11
C ASN A 155 22.42 -10.84 -14.30
N MET A 156 22.00 -9.62 -14.69
CA MET A 156 21.19 -9.34 -15.90
C MET A 156 21.79 -9.85 -17.23
N LEU A 157 23.03 -10.35 -17.25
CA LEU A 157 23.74 -10.82 -18.44
C LEU A 157 23.58 -12.32 -18.76
N ASP A 158 23.06 -13.15 -17.85
CA ASP A 158 22.89 -14.59 -18.09
C ASP A 158 21.72 -14.94 -19.06
N TYR A 159 21.12 -13.93 -19.69
CA TYR A 159 19.75 -13.98 -20.23
C TYR A 159 19.63 -14.32 -21.72
N VAL A 160 20.73 -14.66 -22.41
CA VAL A 160 20.70 -14.82 -23.88
C VAL A 160 20.29 -16.23 -24.35
N ASN A 161 20.38 -17.28 -23.51
CA ASN A 161 20.41 -18.67 -24.01
C ASN A 161 19.29 -19.64 -23.58
N SER A 162 18.15 -19.20 -23.04
CA SER A 162 17.12 -20.13 -22.51
C SER A 162 15.81 -20.14 -23.31
N GLY A 163 15.80 -20.87 -24.44
CA GLY A 163 14.69 -20.90 -25.40
C GLY A 163 13.39 -21.64 -25.02
N ARG A 164 13.21 -22.12 -23.78
CA ARG A 164 12.05 -22.97 -23.41
C ARG A 164 11.03 -22.38 -22.43
N TYR A 165 11.27 -21.22 -21.81
CA TYR A 165 10.33 -20.61 -20.83
C TYR A 165 10.16 -19.09 -21.00
N LYS A 166 10.14 -18.58 -22.24
CA LYS A 166 10.28 -17.14 -22.56
C LYS A 166 9.43 -16.18 -21.70
N THR A 167 8.22 -16.57 -21.30
CA THR A 167 7.30 -15.73 -20.54
C THR A 167 7.65 -15.64 -19.04
N GLY A 168 7.98 -16.74 -18.37
CA GLY A 168 8.41 -16.72 -16.95
C GLY A 168 9.74 -15.99 -16.73
N TRP A 169 10.63 -16.04 -17.72
CA TRP A 169 11.86 -15.24 -17.76
C TRP A 169 11.60 -13.74 -17.77
N GLY A 170 10.54 -13.31 -18.46
CA GLY A 170 10.10 -11.91 -18.46
C GLY A 170 9.74 -11.43 -17.05
N LEU A 171 9.01 -12.24 -16.28
CA LEU A 171 8.63 -11.92 -14.90
C LEU A 171 9.83 -11.80 -13.97
N VAL A 172 10.74 -12.77 -13.98
CA VAL A 172 11.95 -12.73 -13.15
C VAL A 172 12.80 -11.50 -13.49
N ARG A 173 12.95 -11.21 -14.79
CA ARG A 173 13.68 -10.02 -15.25
C ARG A 173 13.03 -8.73 -14.77
N THR A 174 11.71 -8.61 -14.86
CA THR A 174 10.97 -7.43 -14.39
C THR A 174 11.09 -7.25 -12.88
N LEU A 175 10.97 -8.34 -12.11
CA LEU A 175 11.14 -8.32 -10.65
C LEU A 175 12.55 -7.88 -10.25
N LEU A 176 13.58 -8.53 -10.80
CA LEU A 176 14.99 -8.19 -10.50
C LEU A 176 15.36 -6.79 -10.99
N GLY A 177 14.88 -6.37 -12.17
CA GLY A 177 15.06 -5.01 -12.67
C GLY A 177 14.46 -3.98 -11.73
N THR A 178 13.27 -4.27 -11.19
CA THR A 178 12.61 -3.40 -10.21
C THR A 178 13.36 -3.37 -8.87
N ILE A 179 13.80 -4.53 -8.34
CA ILE A 179 14.62 -4.59 -7.11
C ILE A 179 15.91 -3.79 -7.28
N ASN A 180 16.58 -3.90 -8.43
CA ASN A 180 17.80 -3.15 -8.72
C ASN A 180 17.53 -1.64 -8.79
N GLN A 181 16.43 -1.24 -9.42
CA GLN A 181 16.04 0.18 -9.49
C GLN A 181 15.76 0.74 -8.09
N LEU A 182 14.98 0.04 -7.26
CA LEU A 182 14.69 0.46 -5.89
C LEU A 182 15.95 0.51 -5.02
N SER A 183 16.86 -0.45 -5.19
CA SER A 183 18.17 -0.46 -4.52
C SER A 183 19.03 0.74 -4.93
N LEU A 184 19.07 1.07 -6.23
CA LEU A 184 19.82 2.24 -6.71
C LEU A 184 19.22 3.54 -6.17
N ASP A 185 17.89 3.65 -6.17
CA ASP A 185 17.18 4.80 -5.63
C ASP A 185 17.48 5.00 -4.13
N ALA A 186 17.47 3.92 -3.35
CA ALA A 186 17.83 3.96 -1.93
C ALA A 186 19.31 4.25 -1.70
N LEU A 187 20.19 3.75 -2.57
CA LEU A 187 21.63 4.05 -2.52
C LEU A 187 21.89 5.54 -2.76
N VAL A 188 21.19 6.15 -3.71
CA VAL A 188 21.30 7.59 -4.00
C VAL A 188 20.71 8.44 -2.88
N ALA A 189 19.55 8.05 -2.32
CA ALA A 189 18.87 8.82 -1.29
C ALA A 189 19.55 8.71 0.09
N HIS A 190 20.01 7.51 0.46
CA HIS A 190 20.42 7.17 1.83
C HIS A 190 21.86 6.66 1.93
N GLY A 191 22.58 6.54 0.81
CA GLY A 191 23.96 6.03 0.78
C GLY A 191 24.09 4.53 1.06
N ARG A 192 22.99 3.76 0.95
CA ARG A 192 22.98 2.32 1.31
C ARG A 192 22.40 1.45 0.22
N ASP A 193 23.06 0.33 -0.04
CA ASP A 193 22.55 -0.70 -0.95
C ASP A 193 21.62 -1.68 -0.20
N ILE A 194 20.33 -1.64 -0.52
CA ILE A 194 19.30 -2.52 0.05
C ILE A 194 18.97 -3.74 -0.83
N ARG A 195 19.70 -3.97 -1.93
CA ARG A 195 19.36 -5.02 -2.92
C ARG A 195 19.23 -6.40 -2.31
N HIS A 196 20.19 -6.78 -1.47
CA HIS A 196 20.18 -8.07 -0.78
C HIS A 196 18.94 -8.21 0.11
N HIS A 197 18.60 -7.16 0.86
CA HIS A 197 17.48 -7.16 1.80
C HIS A 197 16.13 -7.22 1.08
N LEU A 198 15.98 -6.48 -0.02
CA LEU A 198 14.80 -6.54 -0.88
C LEU A 198 14.66 -7.93 -1.51
N ARG A 199 15.74 -8.46 -2.11
CA ARG A 199 15.74 -9.80 -2.70
C ARG A 199 15.35 -10.86 -1.67
N HIS A 200 15.93 -10.80 -0.49
CA HIS A 200 15.61 -11.72 0.60
C HIS A 200 14.14 -11.60 1.03
N ALA A 201 13.58 -10.39 1.14
CA ALA A 201 12.16 -10.19 1.45
C ALA A 201 11.24 -10.83 0.39
N TRP A 202 11.57 -10.64 -0.90
CA TRP A 202 10.84 -11.27 -2.01
C TRP A 202 10.96 -12.79 -2.01
N GLU A 203 12.15 -13.33 -1.73
CA GLU A 203 12.35 -14.78 -1.63
C GLU A 203 11.54 -15.39 -0.49
N MET A 204 11.46 -14.72 0.67
CA MET A 204 10.62 -15.18 1.79
C MET A 204 9.14 -15.21 1.40
N TRP A 205 8.62 -14.13 0.81
CA TRP A 205 7.24 -14.09 0.34
C TRP A 205 6.93 -15.18 -0.70
N LEU A 206 7.82 -15.36 -1.68
CA LEU A 206 7.65 -16.38 -2.72
C LEU A 206 7.65 -17.81 -2.16
N MET A 207 8.38 -18.08 -1.09
CA MET A 207 8.34 -19.38 -0.43
C MET A 207 7.00 -19.63 0.24
N THR A 208 6.48 -18.66 0.99
CA THR A 208 5.14 -18.74 1.57
C THR A 208 4.07 -18.91 0.49
N TRP A 209 4.18 -18.17 -0.62
CA TRP A 209 3.30 -18.29 -1.78
C TRP A 209 3.43 -19.66 -2.47
N HIS A 210 4.61 -20.26 -2.52
CA HIS A 210 4.78 -21.61 -3.07
C HIS A 210 4.04 -22.66 -2.25
N GLU A 211 4.14 -22.59 -0.93
CA GLU A 211 3.58 -23.56 0.02
C GLU A 211 2.07 -23.42 0.18
N GLU A 212 1.57 -22.19 0.26
CA GLU A 212 0.16 -21.91 0.59
C GLU A 212 -0.65 -21.31 -0.56
N GLY A 213 -0.02 -20.96 -1.68
CA GLY A 213 -0.62 -20.13 -2.73
C GLY A 213 -1.82 -20.72 -3.46
N ASP A 214 -2.06 -22.04 -3.37
CA ASP A 214 -3.26 -22.67 -3.92
C ASP A 214 -4.51 -22.37 -3.08
N ARG A 215 -4.34 -22.17 -1.76
CA ARG A 215 -5.43 -21.75 -0.86
C ARG A 215 -5.43 -20.25 -0.63
N TYR A 216 -4.24 -19.67 -0.48
CA TYR A 216 -4.01 -18.32 0.00
C TYR A 216 -2.96 -17.60 -0.86
N PRO A 217 -3.29 -17.21 -2.10
CA PRO A 217 -2.32 -16.69 -3.07
C PRO A 217 -1.63 -15.38 -2.67
N TYR A 218 -2.18 -14.65 -1.71
CA TYR A 218 -1.64 -13.37 -1.24
C TYR A 218 -1.00 -13.45 0.16
N GLN A 219 -0.85 -14.64 0.73
CA GLN A 219 -0.29 -14.80 2.07
C GLN A 219 1.10 -14.16 2.18
N GLY A 220 1.32 -13.36 3.23
CA GLY A 220 2.59 -12.69 3.51
C GLY A 220 2.85 -11.39 2.71
N GLU A 221 1.91 -10.94 1.86
CA GLU A 221 2.11 -9.73 1.05
C GLU A 221 2.27 -8.46 1.90
N ALA A 222 1.61 -8.41 3.06
CA ALA A 222 1.64 -7.22 3.91
C ALA A 222 3.02 -7.06 4.55
N GLU A 223 3.64 -8.15 5.00
CA GLU A 223 5.03 -8.14 5.45
C GLU A 223 6.00 -7.73 4.34
N LEU A 224 5.82 -8.24 3.12
CA LEU A 224 6.64 -7.85 1.97
C LEU A 224 6.56 -6.34 1.70
N LEU A 225 5.35 -5.77 1.74
CA LEU A 225 5.13 -4.33 1.59
C LEU A 225 5.79 -3.54 2.71
N VAL A 226 5.58 -3.94 3.98
CA VAL A 226 6.18 -3.26 5.14
C VAL A 226 7.71 -3.29 5.07
N ARG A 227 8.31 -4.45 4.74
CA ARG A 227 9.76 -4.57 4.58
C ARG A 227 10.28 -3.69 3.44
N THR A 228 9.59 -3.69 2.30
CA THR A 228 9.95 -2.85 1.15
C THR A 228 9.93 -1.37 1.52
N LEU A 229 8.86 -0.92 2.17
CA LEU A 229 8.68 0.47 2.60
C LEU A 229 9.77 0.92 3.56
N ASN A 230 9.99 0.16 4.64
CA ASN A 230 11.02 0.49 5.63
C ASN A 230 12.42 0.56 5.00
N LEU A 231 12.77 -0.38 4.11
CA LEU A 231 14.06 -0.36 3.41
C LEU A 231 14.21 0.88 2.51
N CYS A 232 13.15 1.27 1.79
CA CYS A 232 13.17 2.46 0.93
C CYS A 232 13.13 3.79 1.71
N ALA A 233 12.59 3.77 2.93
CA ALA A 233 12.61 4.89 3.87
C ALA A 233 14.00 5.10 4.52
N GLY A 234 14.94 4.18 4.33
CA GLY A 234 16.23 4.18 5.03
C GLY A 234 16.15 3.62 6.46
N CYS A 235 14.99 3.13 6.88
CA CYS A 235 14.79 2.45 8.16
C CYS A 235 15.38 1.04 8.09
N TRP A 236 16.60 0.89 8.60
CA TRP A 236 17.27 -0.41 8.62
C TRP A 236 16.63 -1.38 9.61
N VAL A 237 16.11 -2.48 9.09
CA VAL A 237 15.61 -3.59 9.89
C VAL A 237 16.68 -4.69 9.88
N SER A 238 17.53 -4.73 10.91
CA SER A 238 18.53 -5.79 11.06
C SER A 238 17.85 -7.16 11.26
N GLU A 239 18.58 -8.25 11.05
CA GLU A 239 18.08 -9.59 11.35
C GLU A 239 17.67 -9.73 12.82
N GLU A 240 18.31 -9.00 13.73
CA GLU A 240 17.95 -8.91 15.14
C GLU A 240 16.57 -8.27 15.34
N ILE A 241 16.25 -7.19 14.62
CA ILE A 241 14.93 -6.54 14.66
C ILE A 241 13.87 -7.44 14.02
N LEU A 242 14.17 -8.09 12.89
CA LEU A 242 13.26 -9.05 12.25
C LEU A 242 12.94 -10.24 13.18
N SER A 243 13.93 -10.67 13.97
CA SER A 243 13.79 -11.74 14.96
C SER A 243 13.17 -11.28 16.28
N HIS A 244 12.97 -9.97 16.47
CA HIS A 244 12.45 -9.42 17.71
C HIS A 244 10.98 -9.85 17.91
N PRO A 245 10.58 -10.34 19.10
CA PRO A 245 9.23 -10.84 19.34
C PRO A 245 8.13 -9.83 19.02
N HIS A 246 8.36 -8.54 19.28
CA HIS A 246 7.38 -7.50 18.96
C HIS A 246 7.23 -7.28 17.45
N TYR A 247 8.32 -7.40 16.68
CA TYR A 247 8.28 -7.25 15.23
C TYR A 247 7.54 -8.44 14.62
N GLN A 248 7.84 -9.65 15.07
CA GLN A 248 7.14 -10.86 14.66
C GLN A 248 5.65 -10.78 14.99
N ARG A 249 5.28 -10.26 16.18
CA ARG A 249 3.88 -10.05 16.54
C ARG A 249 3.19 -9.04 15.62
N LEU A 250 3.82 -7.89 15.34
CA LEU A 250 3.33 -6.89 14.38
C LEU A 250 3.16 -7.48 12.97
N SER A 251 4.13 -8.26 12.51
CA SER A 251 4.08 -8.90 11.19
C SER A 251 2.94 -9.92 11.12
N ASN A 252 2.83 -10.80 12.11
CA ASN A 252 1.80 -11.83 12.16
C ASN A 252 0.39 -11.25 12.20
N ILE A 253 0.14 -10.24 13.05
CA ILE A 253 -1.17 -9.60 13.13
C ILE A 253 -1.51 -8.87 11.83
N THR A 254 -0.54 -8.16 11.23
CA THR A 254 -0.75 -7.41 9.99
C THR A 254 -1.04 -8.33 8.81
N ASN A 255 -0.26 -9.40 8.64
CA ASN A 255 -0.52 -10.42 7.63
C ASN A 255 -1.90 -11.06 7.83
N ARG A 256 -2.26 -11.42 9.07
CA ARG A 256 -3.57 -12.01 9.40
C ARG A 256 -4.72 -11.09 9.01
N VAL A 257 -4.64 -9.81 9.39
CA VAL A 257 -5.63 -8.78 9.04
C VAL A 257 -5.75 -8.61 7.53
N CYS A 258 -4.64 -8.36 6.84
CA CYS A 258 -4.65 -8.07 5.41
C CYS A 258 -5.17 -9.28 4.60
N HIS A 259 -4.79 -10.49 5.04
CA HIS A 259 -5.30 -11.72 4.46
C HIS A 259 -6.82 -11.87 4.62
N GLN A 260 -7.35 -11.66 5.83
CA GLN A 260 -8.79 -11.72 6.09
C GLN A 260 -9.56 -10.65 5.30
N LEU A 261 -9.00 -9.45 5.16
CA LEU A 261 -9.59 -8.37 4.38
C LEU A 261 -9.62 -8.69 2.88
N ARG A 262 -8.56 -9.28 2.32
CA ARG A 262 -8.53 -9.79 0.94
C ARG A 262 -9.58 -10.87 0.71
N GLN A 263 -9.70 -11.84 1.62
CA GLN A 263 -10.73 -12.88 1.53
C GLN A 263 -12.14 -12.28 1.57
N PHE A 264 -12.38 -11.33 2.47
CA PHE A 264 -13.66 -10.63 2.56
C PHE A 264 -13.98 -9.89 1.26
N GLN A 265 -13.00 -9.17 0.69
CA GLN A 265 -13.15 -8.47 -0.58
C GLN A 265 -13.50 -9.44 -1.73
N PHE A 266 -12.82 -10.59 -1.80
CA PHE A 266 -13.08 -11.60 -2.81
C PHE A 266 -14.49 -12.21 -2.71
N ASN A 267 -14.94 -12.52 -1.48
CA ASN A 267 -16.27 -13.06 -1.24
C ASN A 267 -17.38 -12.03 -1.54
N LYS A 268 -17.14 -10.75 -1.20
CA LYS A 268 -18.06 -9.64 -1.51
C LYS A 268 -18.31 -9.46 -3.01
N VAL A 269 -17.32 -9.77 -3.86
CA VAL A 269 -17.47 -9.71 -5.32
C VAL A 269 -18.31 -10.89 -5.86
N ARG A 270 -18.29 -12.05 -5.19
CA ARG A 270 -19.03 -13.26 -5.61
C ARG A 270 -20.48 -13.26 -5.13
N ASP A 271 -20.76 -12.82 -3.91
CA ASP A 271 -22.09 -12.79 -3.32
C ASP A 271 -22.67 -11.37 -3.28
N LYS A 272 -23.43 -11.00 -4.33
CA LYS A 272 -24.14 -9.69 -4.37
C LYS A 272 -25.29 -9.57 -3.36
N ASP A 273 -25.77 -10.69 -2.81
CA ASP A 273 -26.95 -10.75 -1.94
C ASP A 273 -26.65 -10.60 -0.44
N ILE A 274 -25.38 -10.59 -0.01
CA ILE A 274 -25.02 -10.31 1.40
C ILE A 274 -24.79 -8.80 1.56
N CYS A 275 -25.79 -8.00 1.19
CA CYS A 275 -25.78 -6.54 1.37
C CYS A 275 -26.64 -6.09 2.57
N THR A 276 -26.70 -6.89 3.64
CA THR A 276 -27.34 -6.47 4.89
C THR A 276 -26.50 -6.86 6.10
N GLY A 277 -25.61 -5.97 6.53
CA GLY A 277 -25.35 -5.76 7.97
C GLY A 277 -23.95 -5.97 8.56
N GLY A 278 -22.91 -6.35 7.79
CA GLY A 278 -21.56 -6.55 8.32
C GLY A 278 -20.48 -5.80 7.56
N ILE A 279 -19.93 -4.73 8.16
CA ILE A 279 -18.93 -3.82 7.59
C ILE A 279 -17.54 -4.49 7.44
N THR A 280 -17.15 -5.30 8.41
CA THR A 280 -16.13 -6.36 8.35
C THR A 280 -16.50 -7.43 9.40
N THR A 281 -15.78 -8.56 9.50
CA THR A 281 -16.07 -9.55 10.54
C THR A 281 -15.57 -9.08 11.92
N ILE A 282 -16.24 -9.50 13.00
CA ILE A 282 -15.81 -9.20 14.39
C ILE A 282 -14.33 -9.57 14.61
N GLN A 283 -13.86 -10.62 13.94
CA GLN A 283 -12.47 -11.05 14.00
C GLN A 283 -11.49 -10.07 13.34
N ILE A 284 -11.87 -9.48 12.19
CA ILE A 284 -11.06 -8.45 11.53
C ILE A 284 -10.95 -7.22 12.44
N GLU A 285 -12.07 -6.77 13.02
CA GLU A 285 -12.09 -5.64 13.96
C GLU A 285 -11.20 -5.89 15.17
N SER A 286 -11.32 -7.06 15.81
CA SER A 286 -10.49 -7.42 16.96
C SER A 286 -9.00 -7.46 16.60
N ASN A 287 -8.65 -7.95 15.42
CA ASN A 287 -7.27 -7.99 14.96
C ASN A 287 -6.72 -6.59 14.63
N MET A 288 -7.53 -5.72 14.05
CA MET A 288 -7.18 -4.31 13.81
C MET A 288 -6.98 -3.56 15.13
N GLN A 289 -7.81 -3.82 16.14
CA GLN A 289 -7.65 -3.26 17.49
C GLN A 289 -6.34 -3.74 18.14
N GLU A 290 -6.01 -5.03 18.04
CA GLU A 290 -4.74 -5.56 18.54
C GLU A 290 -3.54 -4.89 17.85
N LEU A 291 -3.56 -4.78 16.52
CA LEU A 291 -2.52 -4.08 15.77
C LEU A 291 -2.39 -2.62 16.21
N LEU A 292 -3.51 -1.92 16.38
CA LEU A 292 -3.50 -0.54 16.83
C LEU A 292 -2.86 -0.40 18.22
N GLN A 293 -3.20 -1.29 19.16
CA GLN A 293 -2.59 -1.30 20.49
C GLN A 293 -1.08 -1.54 20.42
N LEU A 294 -0.60 -2.46 19.58
CA LEU A 294 0.83 -2.72 19.43
C LEU A 294 1.61 -1.55 18.82
N VAL A 295 0.96 -0.77 17.96
CA VAL A 295 1.58 0.40 17.32
C VAL A 295 1.59 1.60 18.26
N LEU A 296 0.51 1.85 18.99
CA LEU A 296 0.37 3.02 19.87
C LEU A 296 0.99 2.83 21.26
N CYS A 297 1.00 1.61 21.80
CA CYS A 297 1.58 1.34 23.11
C CYS A 297 3.11 1.21 22.99
N THR A 298 3.85 2.13 23.61
CA THR A 298 5.30 2.02 23.81
C THR A 298 5.56 1.19 25.07
N THR A 299 6.19 0.02 24.93
CA THR A 299 6.59 -0.81 26.07
C THR A 299 8.12 -0.74 26.19
N SER A 300 8.60 0.13 27.07
CA SER A 300 9.96 0.26 27.64
C SER A 300 11.20 -0.13 26.80
N ASP A 301 12.12 0.84 26.64
CA ASP A 301 13.59 0.81 26.42
C ASP A 301 14.25 -0.11 25.36
N HIS A 302 13.53 -1.06 24.75
CA HIS A 302 13.99 -1.85 23.60
C HIS A 302 13.04 -1.73 22.40
N ASP A 303 12.36 -0.58 22.31
CA ASP A 303 11.27 -0.37 21.38
C ASP A 303 11.75 -0.29 19.92
N ILE A 304 11.10 -1.09 19.07
CA ILE A 304 11.15 -0.96 17.61
C ILE A 304 10.84 0.49 17.24
N ASN A 305 11.59 1.05 16.29
CA ASN A 305 11.39 2.41 15.80
C ASN A 305 9.89 2.69 15.54
N PRO A 306 9.30 3.75 16.14
CA PRO A 306 7.90 4.14 15.91
C PRO A 306 7.50 4.24 14.44
N ASP A 307 8.40 4.68 13.56
CA ASP A 307 8.14 4.78 12.12
C ASP A 307 7.92 3.40 11.48
N ILE A 308 8.67 2.39 11.94
CA ILE A 308 8.50 0.99 11.52
C ILE A 308 7.13 0.48 12.00
N LYS A 309 6.76 0.76 13.25
CA LYS A 309 5.44 0.38 13.79
C LYS A 309 4.31 1.04 12.99
N GLN A 310 4.45 2.32 12.67
CA GLN A 310 3.48 3.09 11.91
C GLN A 310 3.31 2.56 10.47
N THR A 311 4.37 2.02 9.87
CA THR A 311 4.32 1.40 8.54
C THR A 311 3.39 0.19 8.51
N PHE A 312 3.39 -0.67 9.55
CA PHE A 312 2.44 -1.78 9.67
C PHE A 312 0.99 -1.32 9.68
N LEU A 313 0.67 -0.30 10.48
CA LEU A 313 -0.67 0.27 10.56
C LEU A 313 -1.09 0.90 9.23
N THR A 314 -0.17 1.61 8.57
CA THR A 314 -0.42 2.27 7.28
C THR A 314 -0.78 1.23 6.20
N VAL A 315 -0.03 0.14 6.12
CA VAL A 315 -0.34 -0.97 5.21
C VAL A 315 -1.70 -1.58 5.57
N ALA A 316 -1.95 -1.94 6.83
CA ALA A 316 -3.22 -2.54 7.24
C ALA A 316 -4.44 -1.66 6.92
N LYS A 317 -4.35 -0.34 7.15
CA LYS A 317 -5.42 0.61 6.80
C LYS A 317 -5.69 0.67 5.29
N SER A 318 -4.67 0.54 4.44
CA SER A 318 -4.85 0.48 2.98
C SER A 318 -5.64 -0.76 2.54
N PHE A 319 -5.38 -1.92 3.16
CA PHE A 319 -6.13 -3.15 2.92
C PHE A 319 -7.56 -3.02 3.43
N TYR A 320 -7.73 -2.39 4.59
CA TYR A 320 -9.05 -2.19 5.19
C TYR A 320 -9.89 -1.29 4.29
N TYR A 321 -9.34 -0.16 3.85
CA TYR A 321 -9.97 0.72 2.86
C TYR A 321 -10.37 -0.04 1.59
N SER A 322 -9.47 -0.86 1.04
CA SER A 322 -9.69 -1.64 -0.18
C SER A 322 -10.86 -2.63 -0.07
N ALA A 323 -11.00 -3.27 1.09
CA ALA A 323 -12.06 -4.23 1.35
C ALA A 323 -13.40 -3.55 1.69
N TYR A 324 -13.31 -2.40 2.36
CA TYR A 324 -14.46 -1.64 2.83
C TYR A 324 -15.17 -0.89 1.68
N CYS A 325 -14.45 -0.06 0.94
CA CYS A 325 -15.02 0.80 -0.09
C CYS A 325 -15.46 0.00 -1.33
N THR A 326 -16.54 0.45 -1.98
CA THR A 326 -16.98 -0.15 -3.25
C THR A 326 -16.07 0.29 -4.40
N PRO A 327 -16.03 -0.44 -5.52
CA PRO A 327 -15.28 -0.03 -6.71
C PRO A 327 -15.66 1.36 -7.22
N GLU A 328 -16.93 1.76 -7.10
CA GLU A 328 -17.44 3.08 -7.50
C GLU A 328 -16.90 4.18 -6.58
N THR A 329 -16.95 3.98 -5.26
CA THR A 329 -16.37 4.90 -4.27
C THR A 329 -14.87 5.06 -4.48
N ILE A 330 -14.15 3.97 -4.71
CA ILE A 330 -12.71 4.00 -5.00
C ILE A 330 -12.43 4.81 -6.26
N HIS A 331 -13.21 4.61 -7.33
CA HIS A 331 -13.02 5.35 -8.57
C HIS A 331 -13.27 6.86 -8.38
N PHE A 332 -14.30 7.22 -7.63
CA PHE A 332 -14.57 8.61 -7.25
C PHE A 332 -13.43 9.21 -6.43
N HIS A 333 -12.91 8.49 -5.43
CA HIS A 333 -11.77 8.93 -4.64
C HIS A 333 -10.49 9.10 -5.47
N ILE A 334 -10.21 8.20 -6.41
CA ILE A 334 -9.08 8.34 -7.34
C ILE A 334 -9.18 9.66 -8.11
N ALA A 335 -10.35 9.96 -8.69
CA ALA A 335 -10.58 11.20 -9.42
C ALA A 335 -10.33 12.43 -8.54
N LYS A 336 -10.93 12.45 -7.34
CA LYS A 336 -10.83 13.56 -6.39
C LYS A 336 -9.42 13.78 -5.85
N VAL A 337 -8.71 12.70 -5.51
CA VAL A 337 -7.41 12.76 -4.83
C VAL A 337 -6.26 13.01 -5.81
N LEU A 338 -6.25 12.36 -6.98
CA LEU A 338 -5.12 12.46 -7.90
C LEU A 338 -5.32 13.49 -9.01
N PHE A 339 -6.55 13.78 -9.42
CA PHE A 339 -6.80 14.49 -10.69
C PHE A 339 -7.64 15.76 -10.57
N GLU A 340 -8.33 15.98 -9.44
CA GLU A 340 -9.11 17.18 -9.20
C GLU A 340 -8.39 18.11 -8.21
N ARG A 341 -7.97 19.29 -8.67
CA ARG A 341 -7.35 20.29 -7.79
C ARG A 341 -8.35 20.82 -6.77
N VAL A 342 -7.86 21.13 -5.58
CA VAL A 342 -8.65 21.80 -4.56
C VAL A 342 -8.72 23.30 -4.89
N VAL A 343 -9.93 23.85 -4.94
CA VAL A 343 -10.21 25.27 -5.25
C VAL A 343 -10.40 26.06 -3.97
#